data_AF-A0A7S2P6W2-F1
#
_entry.id   AF-A0A7S2P6W2-F1
#
_cell.length_a   1.000
_cell.length_b   1.000
_cell.length_c   1.000
_cell.angle_alpha   90.00
_cell.angle_beta   90.00
_cell.angle_gamma   90.00
#
_symmetry.space_group_name_H-M   'P 1'
#
loop_
_entity.id
_entity.type
_entity.pdbx_description
1 polymer ?
#
loop_
_entity_poly.entity_id
_entity_poly.type
_entity_poly.pdbx_seq_one_letter_code
_entity_poly.pdbx_strand_id
1 'polypeptide(L)'
;MNTNFQHFLILLRLGLQLQVDDFVLYKARIDEEARVGRIMKLNGIQNKVLLMRHHRLNEMDPNVQSHIISISSSASRTKVIEQIVQCDCTEEISVGDIIDVAFVLREETFKQDFTAFGCQGMSNVFRIVWKFDLHSATLGS
;
A
#
# COMPACT_ATOMS: atom_id res chain seq x y z
N MET A 1 7.72 -36.07 5.16
CA MET A 1 8.09 -34.73 4.63
C MET A 1 6.82 -33.88 4.60
N ASN A 2 6.88 -32.70 5.21
CA ASN A 2 5.72 -31.89 5.60
C ASN A 2 5.16 -31.13 4.39
N THR A 3 3.97 -31.49 3.92
CA THR A 3 3.32 -30.96 2.70
C THR A 3 2.97 -29.47 2.74
N ASN A 4 3.07 -28.84 3.91
CA ASN A 4 2.98 -27.38 4.04
C ASN A 4 4.17 -26.64 3.41
N PHE A 5 5.32 -27.30 3.22
CA PHE A 5 6.54 -26.65 2.71
C PHE A 5 6.58 -26.49 1.19
N GLN A 6 5.78 -27.27 0.43
CA GLN A 6 5.72 -27.17 -1.04
C GLN A 6 4.66 -26.19 -1.56
N HIS A 7 3.65 -25.81 -0.77
CA HIS A 7 2.64 -24.84 -1.23
C HIS A 7 3.11 -23.39 -1.16
N PHE A 8 4.20 -23.14 -0.41
CA PHE A 8 4.91 -21.86 -0.38
C PHE A 8 5.65 -21.56 -1.70
N LEU A 9 5.82 -22.56 -2.58
CA LEU A 9 6.44 -22.42 -3.91
C LEU A 9 5.54 -21.80 -4.99
N ILE A 10 4.28 -21.43 -4.67
CA ILE A 10 3.44 -20.60 -5.55
C ILE A 10 3.70 -19.12 -5.20
N LEU A 11 4.97 -18.76 -5.17
CA LEU A 11 5.46 -17.39 -5.02
C LEU A 11 5.91 -16.92 -6.40
N LEU A 12 4.91 -16.39 -7.13
CA LEU A 12 4.99 -15.61 -8.35
C LEU A 12 5.62 -16.31 -9.58
N ARG A 13 4.99 -16.12 -10.75
CA ARG A 13 5.59 -16.37 -12.08
C ARG A 13 6.92 -15.59 -12.32
N LEU A 14 7.47 -14.93 -11.29
CA LEU A 14 8.60 -13.98 -11.29
C LEU A 14 9.66 -14.29 -10.22
N GLY A 15 9.49 -15.30 -9.35
CA GLY A 15 10.48 -15.64 -8.30
C GLY A 15 10.53 -14.68 -7.11
N LEU A 16 9.50 -13.84 -6.93
CA LEU A 16 9.36 -12.90 -5.81
C LEU A 16 8.71 -13.60 -4.62
N GLN A 17 9.35 -13.53 -3.45
CA GLN A 17 8.85 -14.10 -2.21
C GLN A 17 8.06 -13.05 -1.41
N LEU A 18 6.74 -13.14 -1.47
CA LEU A 18 5.81 -12.34 -0.68
C LEU A 18 5.61 -12.93 0.72
N GLN A 19 5.52 -12.06 1.70
CA GLN A 19 5.34 -12.37 3.12
C GLN A 19 4.19 -11.54 3.70
N VAL A 20 3.75 -11.93 4.90
CA VAL A 20 2.88 -11.06 5.70
C VAL A 20 3.65 -9.77 6.02
N ASP A 21 2.92 -8.66 6.06
CA ASP A 21 3.41 -7.28 6.18
C ASP A 21 4.12 -6.68 4.96
N ASP A 22 4.34 -7.45 3.88
CA ASP A 22 4.79 -6.87 2.61
C ASP A 22 3.69 -5.99 2.01
N PHE A 23 4.11 -4.96 1.27
CA PHE A 23 3.20 -4.11 0.53
C PHE A 23 3.20 -4.51 -0.95
N VAL A 24 2.02 -4.48 -1.57
CA VAL A 24 1.83 -4.84 -2.97
C VAL A 24 0.98 -3.83 -3.69
N LEU A 25 1.26 -3.68 -4.99
CA LEU A 25 0.33 -3.13 -5.96
C LEU A 25 -0.57 -4.25 -6.47
N TYR A 26 -1.87 -4.01 -6.51
CA TYR A 26 -2.84 -4.96 -7.02
C TYR A 26 -3.92 -4.27 -7.84
N LYS A 27 -4.53 -5.01 -8.76
CA LYS A 27 -5.65 -4.56 -9.58
C LYS A 27 -6.94 -4.73 -8.80
N ALA A 28 -7.63 -3.63 -8.50
CA ALA A 28 -8.93 -3.69 -7.86
C ALA A 28 -9.99 -4.20 -8.85
N ARG A 29 -10.92 -5.03 -8.37
CA ARG A 29 -11.92 -5.67 -9.25
C ARG A 29 -13.03 -4.74 -9.72
N ILE A 30 -13.27 -3.66 -8.98
CA ILE A 30 -14.42 -2.78 -9.18
C ILE A 30 -14.18 -1.81 -10.34
N ASP A 31 -12.99 -1.22 -10.39
CA ASP A 31 -12.63 -0.13 -11.29
C ASP A 31 -11.37 -0.42 -12.13
N GLU A 32 -10.77 -1.60 -11.97
CA GLU A 32 -9.53 -2.00 -12.62
C GLU A 32 -8.32 -1.12 -12.27
N GLU A 33 -8.44 -0.25 -11.27
CA GLU A 33 -7.37 0.65 -10.87
C GLU A 33 -6.32 -0.06 -10.01
N ALA A 34 -5.07 0.38 -10.14
CA ALA A 34 -3.97 -0.12 -9.33
C ALA A 34 -4.02 0.48 -7.93
N ARG A 35 -4.18 -0.36 -6.91
CA ARG A 35 -4.25 0.03 -5.50
C ARG A 35 -3.08 -0.52 -4.71
N VAL A 36 -2.82 0.08 -3.55
CA VAL A 36 -1.77 -0.33 -2.61
C VAL A 36 -2.40 -1.09 -1.44
N GLY A 37 -1.81 -2.20 -1.03
CA GLY A 37 -2.27 -2.97 0.12
C GLY A 37 -1.13 -3.63 0.86
N ARG A 38 -1.25 -3.74 2.19
CA ARG A 38 -0.35 -4.53 3.03
C ARG A 38 -0.90 -5.93 3.20
N ILE A 39 -0.09 -6.96 2.99
CA ILE A 39 -0.47 -8.36 3.16
C ILE A 39 -0.73 -8.64 4.65
N MET A 40 -1.98 -8.96 4.97
CA MET A 40 -2.39 -9.38 6.32
C MET A 40 -2.38 -10.89 6.47
N LYS A 41 -2.73 -11.62 5.40
CA LYS A 41 -2.78 -13.08 5.40
C LYS A 41 -2.57 -13.65 3.99
N LEU A 42 -1.81 -14.72 3.90
CA LEU A 42 -1.61 -15.52 2.70
C LEU A 42 -2.35 -16.86 2.83
N ASN A 43 -3.19 -17.19 1.85
CA ASN A 43 -3.86 -18.48 1.76
C ASN A 43 -3.42 -19.21 0.48
N GLY A 44 -2.34 -19.99 0.61
CA GLY A 44 -1.74 -20.73 -0.51
C GLY A 44 -2.61 -21.87 -1.05
N ILE A 45 -3.61 -22.34 -0.31
CA ILE A 45 -4.53 -23.39 -0.79
C ILE A 45 -5.55 -22.80 -1.76
N GLN A 46 -6.07 -21.61 -1.46
CA GLN A 46 -7.10 -20.95 -2.26
C GLN A 46 -6.53 -19.92 -3.24
N ASN A 47 -5.21 -19.73 -3.29
CA ASN A 47 -4.55 -18.66 -4.04
C ASN A 47 -5.17 -17.27 -3.74
N LYS A 48 -5.46 -17.03 -2.46
CA LYS A 48 -6.06 -15.80 -1.95
C LYS A 48 -5.10 -15.04 -1.03
N VAL A 49 -5.22 -13.72 -1.07
CA VAL A 49 -4.47 -12.81 -0.21
C VAL A 49 -5.44 -11.84 0.43
N LEU A 50 -5.39 -11.73 1.75
CA LEU A 50 -6.10 -10.68 2.49
C LEU A 50 -5.16 -9.49 2.64
N LEU A 51 -5.59 -8.33 2.17
CA LEU A 51 -4.85 -7.08 2.23
C LEU A 51 -5.54 -6.10 3.17
N MET A 52 -4.76 -5.29 3.87
CA MET A 52 -5.20 -4.03 4.48
C MET A 52 -4.94 -2.91 3.47
N ARG A 53 -5.99 -2.22 3.03
CA ARG A 53 -5.87 -1.25 1.93
C ARG A 53 -5.19 0.02 2.38
N HIS A 54 -4.42 0.58 1.46
CA HIS A 54 -3.94 1.94 1.53
C HIS A 54 -4.53 2.71 0.37
N HIS A 55 -5.00 3.91 0.68
CA HIS A 55 -5.69 4.74 -0.28
C HIS A 55 -4.77 5.89 -0.73
N ARG A 56 -4.79 6.19 -2.01
CA ARG A 56 -4.22 7.40 -2.57
C ARG A 56 -5.01 8.60 -2.10
N LEU A 57 -4.39 9.78 -2.13
CA LEU A 57 -5.04 11.02 -1.69
C LEU A 57 -6.28 11.40 -2.51
N ASN A 58 -6.31 11.04 -3.80
CA ASN A 58 -7.46 11.29 -4.66
C ASN A 58 -8.65 10.33 -4.41
N GLU A 59 -8.44 9.27 -3.62
CA GLU A 59 -9.51 8.37 -3.16
C GLU A 59 -10.14 8.83 -1.84
N MET A 60 -9.62 9.89 -1.22
CA MET A 60 -10.11 10.44 0.06
C MET A 60 -11.25 11.43 -0.13
N ASP A 61 -12.03 11.64 0.94
CA ASP A 61 -12.93 12.78 1.05
C ASP A 61 -12.15 14.11 0.87
N PRO A 62 -12.69 15.09 0.12
CA PRO A 62 -12.01 16.37 -0.13
C PRO A 62 -11.56 17.12 1.13
N ASN A 63 -12.29 16.99 2.26
CA ASN A 63 -11.90 17.63 3.52
C ASN A 63 -10.69 16.93 4.15
N VAL A 64 -10.67 15.60 4.12
CA VAL A 64 -9.52 14.79 4.58
C VAL A 64 -8.31 15.09 3.70
N GLN A 65 -8.49 15.13 2.38
CA GLN A 65 -7.43 15.48 1.44
C GLN A 65 -6.86 16.88 1.73
N SER A 66 -7.72 17.88 1.93
CA SER A 66 -7.32 19.26 2.24
C SER A 66 -6.57 19.35 3.58
N HIS A 67 -7.03 18.61 4.59
CA HIS A 67 -6.36 18.51 5.87
C HIS A 67 -4.95 17.91 5.72
N ILE A 68 -4.82 16.77 5.04
CA ILE A 68 -3.52 16.13 4.76
C ILE A 68 -2.59 17.10 4.04
N ILE A 69 -3.07 17.79 3.01
CA ILE A 69 -2.27 18.77 2.26
C ILE A 69 -1.79 19.89 3.18
N SER A 70 -2.65 20.41 4.06
CA SER A 70 -2.30 21.48 4.99
C SER A 70 -1.20 21.06 5.99
N ILE A 71 -1.32 19.89 6.61
CA ILE A 71 -0.30 19.39 7.55
C ILE A 71 0.98 18.96 6.82
N SER A 72 0.87 18.42 5.60
CA SER A 72 2.02 17.96 4.80
C SER A 72 2.78 19.12 4.17
N SER A 73 2.14 20.27 3.91
CA SER A 73 2.78 21.45 3.34
C SER A 73 3.89 22.03 4.23
N SER A 74 3.85 21.71 5.53
CA SER A 74 4.89 22.04 6.51
C SER A 74 6.03 21.02 6.56
N ALA A 75 5.83 19.81 6.03
CA ALA A 75 6.73 18.66 6.14
C ALA A 75 7.31 18.23 4.78
N SER A 76 8.42 18.88 4.42
CA SER A 76 9.37 18.58 3.33
C SER A 76 8.88 18.72 1.88
N ARG A 77 9.76 19.32 1.05
CA ARG A 77 9.61 19.61 -0.38
C ARG A 77 9.63 18.36 -1.28
N THR A 78 9.40 17.18 -0.71
CA THR A 78 9.55 15.90 -1.39
C THR A 78 8.28 15.58 -2.18
N LYS A 79 7.92 16.45 -3.14
CA LYS A 79 6.77 16.30 -4.07
C LYS A 79 6.90 15.10 -5.03
N VAL A 80 7.90 14.25 -4.82
CA VAL A 80 8.39 13.29 -5.82
C VAL A 80 7.87 11.87 -5.57
N ILE A 81 7.44 11.57 -4.34
CA ILE A 81 6.96 10.24 -3.95
C ILE A 81 5.46 10.29 -3.69
N GLU A 82 4.73 9.30 -4.21
CA GLU A 82 3.29 9.22 -4.10
C GLU A 82 2.85 9.02 -2.64
N GLN A 83 1.82 9.75 -2.23
CA GLN A 83 1.33 9.77 -0.86
C GLN A 83 0.10 8.87 -0.72
N ILE A 84 0.13 8.00 0.28
CA ILE A 84 -0.95 7.08 0.61
C ILE A 84 -1.37 7.27 2.07
N VAL A 85 -2.60 6.88 2.36
CA VAL A 85 -3.22 6.91 3.67
C VAL A 85 -3.54 5.48 4.08
N GLN A 86 -3.12 5.10 5.29
CA GLN A 86 -3.44 3.80 5.85
C GLN A 86 -4.87 3.79 6.40
N CYS A 87 -5.63 2.76 6.05
CA CYS A 87 -6.98 2.49 6.54
C CYS A 87 -7.07 1.05 7.06
N ASP A 88 -7.89 0.81 8.07
CA ASP A 88 -8.17 -0.53 8.60
C ASP A 88 -9.08 -1.39 7.69
N CYS A 89 -9.50 -0.88 6.54
CA CYS A 89 -10.30 -1.67 5.63
C CYS A 89 -9.50 -2.78 4.98
N THR A 90 -10.13 -3.95 4.90
CA THR A 90 -9.51 -5.14 4.31
C THR A 90 -10.18 -5.54 3.02
N GLU A 91 -9.40 -6.09 2.10
CA GLU A 91 -9.89 -6.62 0.83
C GLU A 91 -9.23 -7.98 0.56
N GLU A 92 -10.02 -8.96 0.11
CA GLU A 92 -9.50 -10.25 -0.32
C GLU A 92 -9.38 -10.29 -1.84
N ILE A 93 -8.17 -10.56 -2.33
CA ILE A 93 -7.86 -10.63 -3.76
C ILE A 93 -7.33 -12.01 -4.14
N SER A 94 -7.32 -12.33 -5.43
CA SER A 94 -6.57 -13.48 -5.93
C SER A 94 -5.09 -13.12 -6.06
N VAL A 95 -4.18 -14.08 -5.89
CA VAL A 95 -2.73 -13.87 -6.09
C VAL A 95 -2.42 -13.34 -7.50
N GLY A 96 -3.21 -13.75 -8.51
CA GLY A 96 -3.08 -13.25 -9.89
C GLY A 96 -3.47 -11.79 -10.10
N ASP A 97 -4.11 -11.15 -9.11
CA ASP A 97 -4.48 -9.73 -9.14
C ASP A 97 -3.31 -8.83 -8.68
N ILE A 98 -2.21 -9.43 -8.17
CA ILE A 98 -0.99 -8.70 -7.77
C ILE A 98 -0.19 -8.30 -9.00
N ILE A 99 0.15 -7.02 -9.08
CA ILE A 99 0.89 -6.38 -10.18
C ILE A 99 2.39 -6.34 -9.85
N ASP A 100 2.74 -5.84 -8.67
CA ASP A 100 4.14 -5.63 -8.25
C ASP A 100 4.27 -5.52 -6.72
N VAL A 101 5.49 -5.55 -6.20
CA VAL A 101 5.81 -5.18 -4.82
C VAL A 101 5.79 -3.66 -4.69
N ALA A 102 5.14 -3.16 -3.64
CA ALA A 102 5.13 -1.75 -3.28
C ALA A 102 6.17 -1.49 -2.18
N PHE A 103 6.93 -0.41 -2.31
CA PHE A 103 7.90 0.03 -1.33
C PHE A 103 7.33 1.20 -0.55
N VAL A 104 6.98 0.97 0.72
CA VAL A 104 6.47 2.02 1.59
C VAL A 104 7.60 2.52 2.49
N LEU A 105 8.04 3.75 2.24
CA LEU A 105 9.13 4.36 2.98
C LEU A 105 8.63 4.96 4.30
N ARG A 106 9.43 4.80 5.36
CA ARG A 106 9.15 5.40 6.68
C ARG A 106 9.48 6.88 6.68
N GLU A 107 8.83 7.65 7.54
CA GLU A 107 9.05 9.10 7.67
C GLU A 107 10.53 9.45 7.95
N GLU A 108 11.23 8.63 8.72
CA GLU A 108 12.65 8.78 9.04
C GLU A 108 13.55 8.70 7.79
N THR A 109 13.15 7.90 6.80
CA THR A 109 13.85 7.75 5.52
C THR A 109 13.76 9.03 4.68
N PHE A 110 12.73 9.85 4.87
CA PHE A 110 12.56 11.13 4.17
C PHE A 110 13.35 12.27 4.78
N LYS A 111 13.89 12.12 6.01
CA LYS A 111 14.78 13.13 6.61
C LYS A 111 16.14 13.19 5.91
N GLN A 112 16.46 12.19 5.09
CA GLN A 112 17.65 12.15 4.26
C GLN A 112 17.23 12.39 2.80
N ASP A 113 17.38 13.62 2.31
CA ASP A 113 16.94 14.05 0.97
C ASP A 113 17.36 13.08 -0.15
N PHE A 114 18.52 12.42 -0.01
CA PHE A 114 19.08 11.51 -1.01
C PHE A 114 18.19 10.30 -1.37
N THR A 115 17.49 9.69 -0.41
CA THR A 115 16.71 8.46 -0.69
C THR A 115 15.49 8.77 -1.55
N ALA A 116 14.89 9.95 -1.36
CA ALA A 116 13.73 10.36 -2.13
C ALA A 116 14.05 10.75 -3.58
N PHE A 117 15.25 11.31 -3.83
CA PHE A 117 15.72 11.58 -5.20
C PHE A 117 16.00 10.30 -5.97
N GLY A 118 16.56 9.27 -5.30
CA GLY A 118 16.83 7.98 -5.94
C GLY A 118 15.57 7.23 -6.38
N CYS A 119 14.45 7.46 -5.72
CA CYS A 119 13.15 6.85 -6.03
C CYS A 119 12.29 7.67 -7.00
N GLN A 120 12.83 8.76 -7.56
CA GLN A 120 12.09 9.62 -8.47
C GLN A 120 11.64 8.87 -9.73
N GLY A 121 10.33 8.90 -10.00
CA GLY A 121 9.73 8.25 -11.18
C GLY A 121 9.36 6.77 -10.99
N MET A 122 9.61 6.19 -9.81
CA MET A 122 9.16 4.84 -9.50
C MET A 122 7.66 4.84 -9.13
N SER A 123 6.85 4.11 -9.89
CA SER A 123 5.39 4.01 -9.69
C SER A 123 4.96 3.10 -8.55
N ASN A 124 5.91 2.41 -7.91
CA ASN A 124 5.68 1.47 -6.82
C ASN A 124 6.29 1.92 -5.48
N VAL A 125 6.72 3.18 -5.36
CA VAL A 125 7.26 3.74 -4.12
C VAL A 125 6.27 4.73 -3.51
N PHE A 126 5.94 4.55 -2.24
CA PHE A 126 4.91 5.32 -1.54
C PHE A 126 5.37 5.80 -0.17
N ARG A 127 4.68 6.84 0.33
CA ARG A 127 4.79 7.34 1.70
C ARG A 127 3.44 7.27 2.38
N ILE A 128 3.38 6.64 3.56
CA ILE A 128 2.21 6.79 4.44
C ILE A 128 2.29 8.17 5.09
N VAL A 129 1.32 9.04 4.78
CA VAL A 129 1.25 10.40 5.33
C VAL A 129 0.26 10.52 6.48
N TRP A 130 -0.67 9.57 6.59
CA TRP A 130 -1.63 9.53 7.68
C TRP A 130 -2.18 8.11 7.89
N LYS A 131 -2.72 7.85 9.08
CA LYS A 131 -3.34 6.59 9.49
C LYS A 131 -4.66 6.90 10.18
N PHE A 132 -5.73 6.21 9.80
CA PHE A 132 -7.03 6.34 10.44
C PHE A 132 -7.65 4.98 10.74
N ASP A 133 -8.35 4.90 11.86
CA ASP A 133 -8.94 3.65 12.36
C ASP A 133 -10.33 3.35 11.75
N LEU A 134 -10.99 4.32 11.10
CA LEU A 134 -12.30 4.13 10.44
C LEU A 134 -12.51 5.02 9.20
N HIS A 135 -13.11 4.47 8.15
CA HIS A 135 -13.58 5.20 6.94
C HIS A 135 -14.58 6.33 7.22
N SER A 136 -15.13 6.36 8.42
CA SER A 136 -16.24 7.22 8.84
C SER A 136 -15.85 8.11 10.01
N ALA A 137 -14.64 8.66 9.99
CA ALA A 137 -14.43 9.97 10.61
C ALA A 137 -15.06 11.03 9.70
N THR A 138 -16.40 11.02 9.59
CA THR A 138 -17.15 12.26 9.40
C THR A 138 -16.68 13.15 10.54
N LEU A 139 -15.82 14.12 10.23
CA LEU A 139 -15.49 15.18 11.16
C LEU A 139 -16.83 15.78 11.57
N GLY A 140 -17.22 15.54 12.83
CA GLY A 140 -18.49 15.97 13.36
C GLY A 140 -18.70 17.45 13.08
N SER A 141 -19.88 17.75 12.55
CA SER A 141 -20.65 19.00 12.64
C SER A 141 -20.04 20.13 13.47
#